data_AF-A0A9W6U8T2-F1
#
_entry.id   AF-A0A9W6U8T2-F1
#
_cell.length_a   1.000
_cell.length_b   1.000
_cell.length_c   1.000
_cell.angle_alpha   90.00
_cell.angle_beta   90.00
_cell.angle_gamma   90.00
#
_symmetry.space_group_name_H-M   'P 1'
#
loop_
_entity.id
_entity.type
_entity.pdbx_description
1 polymer ?
#
loop_
_entity_poly.entity_id
_entity_poly.type
_entity_poly.pdbx_seq_one_letter_code
_entity_poly.pdbx_strand_id
1 'polypeptide(L)'
;MSFPILLNLNNQVVTHQFRYRYSQPIDFNQYEIALGSISIYCSWRAITAHNSFKIIWPTASTNLYNPIANSNQVLHTFTSAGVEYGGLIRTSQGQELAYCPMQGTNLELPLSFLDQNMIPHGIIDNNVCILLLIRPKQTQQ
;
A
#
# COMPACT_ATOMS: atom_id res chain seq x y z
N MET A 1 12.94 -2.24 10.56
CA MET A 1 13.09 -3.42 9.69
C MET A 1 12.41 -3.12 8.36
N SER A 2 12.99 -3.57 7.24
CA SER A 2 12.39 -3.45 5.91
C SER A 2 11.94 -4.83 5.42
N PHE A 3 10.72 -4.93 4.90
CA PHE A 3 10.13 -6.19 4.45
C PHE A 3 9.58 -6.03 3.02
N PRO A 4 10.29 -6.55 2.00
CA PRO A 4 9.81 -6.49 0.63
C PRO A 4 8.70 -7.52 0.39
N ILE A 5 7.67 -7.11 -0.33
CA ILE A 5 6.55 -7.93 -0.76
C ILE A 5 6.43 -7.82 -2.27
N LEU A 6 6.34 -8.97 -2.94
CA LEU A 6 5.95 -9.06 -4.33
C LEU A 6 4.49 -9.49 -4.40
N LEU A 7 3.66 -8.66 -5.01
CA LEU A 7 2.30 -9.00 -5.37
C LEU A 7 2.25 -9.34 -6.86
N ASN A 8 1.52 -10.41 -7.19
CA ASN A 8 1.20 -10.81 -8.55
C ASN A 8 -0.27 -11.24 -8.66
N LEU A 9 -0.67 -11.81 -9.81
CA LEU A 9 -2.02 -12.34 -10.06
C LEU A 9 -2.52 -13.30 -8.97
N ASN A 10 -1.62 -14.10 -8.37
CA ASN A 10 -2.00 -15.05 -7.32
C ASN A 10 -2.38 -14.36 -6.00
N ASN A 11 -1.96 -13.11 -5.83
CA ASN A 11 -2.33 -12.27 -4.68
C ASN A 11 -3.60 -11.46 -4.96
N GLN A 12 -4.10 -11.43 -6.19
CA GLN A 12 -5.24 -10.61 -6.55
C GLN A 12 -6.53 -11.21 -6.00
N VAL A 13 -7.27 -10.42 -5.22
CA VAL A 13 -8.61 -10.79 -4.72
C VAL A 13 -9.67 -10.30 -5.70
N VAL A 14 -9.54 -9.05 -6.13
CA VAL A 14 -10.35 -8.40 -7.18
C VAL A 14 -9.46 -7.42 -7.95
N THR A 15 -9.92 -6.88 -9.07
CA THR A 15 -9.09 -6.09 -10.01
C THR A 15 -8.29 -4.97 -9.35
N HIS A 16 -8.81 -4.37 -8.28
CA HIS A 16 -8.21 -3.24 -7.57
C HIS A 16 -7.62 -3.63 -6.20
N GLN A 17 -7.71 -4.90 -5.78
CA GLN A 17 -7.31 -5.33 -4.45
C GLN A 17 -6.42 -6.56 -4.49
N PHE A 18 -5.31 -6.48 -3.78
CA PHE A 18 -4.37 -7.55 -3.56
C PHE A 18 -4.35 -7.93 -2.09
N ARG A 19 -3.96 -9.17 -1.81
CA ARG A 19 -3.84 -9.71 -0.48
C ARG A 19 -2.55 -10.51 -0.39
N TYR A 20 -1.64 -10.03 0.44
CA TYR A 20 -0.48 -10.81 0.82
C TYR A 20 -0.83 -11.65 2.05
N ARG A 21 -0.47 -12.93 2.04
CA ARG A 21 -0.67 -13.84 3.17
C ARG A 21 0.69 -14.17 3.77
N TYR A 22 0.87 -13.87 5.05
CA TYR A 22 2.08 -14.23 5.77
C TYR A 22 2.19 -15.76 5.90
N SER A 23 3.42 -16.28 5.99
CA SER A 23 3.65 -17.72 6.20
C SER A 23 3.11 -18.21 7.55
N GLN A 24 2.99 -17.30 8.51
CA GLN A 24 2.42 -17.51 9.83
C GLN A 24 1.73 -16.23 10.31
N PRO A 25 0.75 -16.33 11.22
CA PRO A 25 0.16 -15.15 11.84
C PRO A 25 1.22 -14.31 12.56
N ILE A 26 1.24 -13.00 12.30
CA ILE A 26 2.20 -12.07 12.92
C ILE A 26 1.46 -11.21 13.94
N ASP A 27 1.97 -11.18 15.17
CA ASP A 27 1.51 -10.24 16.20
C ASP A 27 2.09 -8.85 15.94
N PHE A 28 1.22 -7.91 15.58
CA PHE A 28 1.60 -6.54 15.31
C PHE A 28 1.29 -5.58 16.48
N ASN A 29 0.88 -6.08 17.65
CA ASN A 29 0.51 -5.23 18.79
C ASN A 29 1.61 -4.25 19.22
N GLN A 30 2.88 -4.60 19.01
CA GLN A 30 4.03 -3.75 19.36
C GLN A 30 4.65 -3.02 18.16
N TYR A 31 4.07 -3.12 16.97
CA TYR A 31 4.66 -2.61 15.73
C TYR A 31 3.76 -1.62 14.99
N GLU A 32 4.41 -0.73 14.25
CA GLU A 32 3.79 0.15 13.27
C GLU A 32 4.46 -0.08 11.90
N ILE A 33 3.66 0.02 10.85
CA ILE A 33 4.04 -0.29 9.47
C ILE A 33 3.82 0.95 8.61
N ALA A 34 4.83 1.34 7.83
CA ALA A 34 4.71 2.32 6.76
C ALA A 34 4.95 1.67 5.39
N LEU A 35 4.37 2.24 4.35
CA LEU A 35 4.75 1.93 2.98
C LEU A 35 6.02 2.73 2.65
N GLY A 36 7.15 2.05 2.51
CA GLY A 36 8.43 2.68 2.21
C GLY A 36 8.62 3.00 0.73
N SER A 37 8.23 2.07 -0.15
CA SER A 37 8.26 2.31 -1.58
C SER A 37 7.30 1.39 -2.33
N ILE A 38 6.85 1.83 -3.49
CA ILE A 38 6.15 1.00 -4.47
C ILE A 38 6.83 1.12 -5.83
N SER A 39 6.90 0.01 -6.55
CA SER A 39 7.33 -0.07 -7.94
C SER A 39 6.34 -0.89 -8.76
N ILE A 40 5.84 -0.29 -9.83
CA ILE A 40 4.89 -0.89 -10.76
C ILE A 40 5.20 -0.43 -12.19
N TYR A 41 5.03 -1.30 -13.18
CA TYR A 41 5.19 -0.93 -14.58
C TYR A 41 4.03 -0.04 -15.07
N CYS A 42 4.38 1.02 -15.79
CA CYS A 42 3.43 1.92 -16.43
C CYS A 42 2.76 1.21 -17.61
N SER A 43 1.45 1.00 -17.55
CA SER A 43 0.67 0.35 -18.62
C SER A 43 -0.34 1.30 -19.24
N TRP A 44 -0.81 1.01 -20.45
CA TRP A 44 -1.72 1.84 -21.25
C TRP A 44 -3.07 2.11 -20.55
N ARG A 45 -3.46 1.25 -19.61
CA ARG A 45 -4.66 1.41 -18.78
C ARG A 45 -4.43 2.22 -17.51
N ALA A 46 -3.17 2.44 -17.13
CA ALA A 46 -2.76 3.37 -16.08
C ALA A 46 -2.59 4.82 -16.59
N ILE A 47 -2.84 5.09 -17.87
CA ILE A 47 -2.63 6.39 -18.53
C ILE A 47 -3.94 6.85 -19.19
N THR A 48 -4.82 7.46 -18.40
CA THR A 48 -5.91 8.29 -18.90
C THR A 48 -5.90 9.57 -18.09
N ALA A 49 -4.92 10.44 -18.38
CA ALA A 49 -4.74 11.80 -17.85
C ALA A 49 -4.91 11.97 -16.31
N HIS A 50 -3.80 12.18 -15.60
CA HIS A 50 -3.73 12.49 -14.16
C HIS A 50 -4.09 11.34 -13.20
N ASN A 51 -3.56 10.14 -13.47
CA ASN A 51 -3.83 8.98 -12.62
C ASN A 51 -2.90 8.98 -11.40
N SER A 52 -3.32 9.73 -10.39
CA SER A 52 -2.80 9.58 -9.04
C SER A 52 -3.43 8.34 -8.44
N PHE A 53 -2.64 7.29 -8.30
CA PHE A 53 -3.05 6.06 -7.63
C PHE A 53 -2.82 6.19 -6.14
N LYS A 54 -3.72 5.61 -5.36
CA LYS A 54 -3.69 5.69 -3.91
C LYS A 54 -3.72 4.29 -3.32
N ILE A 55 -2.87 4.06 -2.33
CA ILE A 55 -2.89 2.83 -1.52
C ILE A 55 -3.60 3.10 -0.21
N ILE A 56 -4.59 2.27 0.08
CA ILE A 56 -5.23 2.18 1.39
C ILE A 56 -4.89 0.84 2.03
N TRP A 57 -4.50 0.91 3.29
CA TRP A 57 -4.43 -0.24 4.17
C TRP A 57 -5.81 -0.45 4.82
N PRO A 58 -6.48 -1.59 4.60
CA PRO A 58 -7.60 -1.98 5.43
C PRO A 58 -7.02 -2.31 6.79
N THR A 59 -7.29 -1.44 7.73
CA THR A 59 -7.06 -1.76 9.11
C THR A 59 -8.19 -2.73 9.50
N ALA A 60 -7.88 -3.79 10.25
CA ALA A 60 -8.91 -4.40 11.07
C ALA A 60 -9.66 -3.28 11.83
N SER A 61 -10.90 -3.53 12.24
CA SER A 61 -11.81 -2.58 12.92
C SER A 61 -11.26 -1.91 14.21
N THR A 62 -9.97 -2.04 14.48
CA THR A 62 -9.26 -1.73 15.71
C THR A 62 -8.21 -0.61 15.57
N ASN A 63 -7.98 -0.01 14.40
CA ASN A 63 -7.11 1.18 14.28
C ASN A 63 -7.77 2.50 14.70
N LEU A 64 -8.36 2.50 15.89
CA LEU A 64 -8.83 3.71 16.56
C LEU A 64 -7.68 4.64 17.04
N TYR A 65 -6.43 4.20 16.90
CA TYR A 65 -5.24 4.85 17.48
C TYR A 65 -4.12 5.16 16.47
N ASN A 66 -4.44 5.43 15.21
CA ASN A 66 -3.44 5.98 14.31
C ASN A 66 -3.50 7.52 14.37
N PRO A 67 -2.51 8.21 14.98
CA PRO A 67 -2.53 9.67 15.13
C PRO A 67 -2.29 10.39 13.81
N ILE A 68 -1.85 9.68 12.76
CA ILE A 68 -1.46 10.25 11.47
C ILE A 68 -2.48 9.91 10.38
N ALA A 69 -3.14 8.75 10.46
CA ALA A 69 -4.12 8.37 9.45
C ALA A 69 -5.37 7.60 9.94
N ASN A 70 -6.56 8.15 9.71
CA ASN A 70 -7.85 7.50 10.01
C ASN A 70 -8.03 6.18 9.24
N SER A 71 -8.93 5.31 9.72
CA SER A 71 -9.38 4.12 8.97
C SER A 71 -9.76 4.50 7.53
N ASN A 72 -9.17 3.83 6.54
CA ASN A 72 -9.34 4.11 5.10
C ASN A 72 -8.74 5.43 4.58
N GLN A 73 -7.65 5.93 5.17
CA GLN A 73 -6.91 7.04 4.58
C GLN A 73 -5.84 6.60 3.57
N VAL A 74 -5.56 7.52 2.66
CA VAL A 74 -4.59 7.39 1.58
C VAL A 74 -3.20 7.49 2.18
N LEU A 75 -2.42 6.43 2.06
CA LEU A 75 -1.12 6.33 2.72
C LEU A 75 0.04 6.53 1.76
N HIS A 76 -0.19 6.32 0.47
CA HIS A 76 0.77 6.63 -0.57
C HIS A 76 0.05 6.95 -1.86
N THR A 77 0.42 8.07 -2.47
CA THR A 77 -0.02 8.48 -3.81
C THR A 77 1.11 8.16 -4.80
N PHE A 78 0.83 7.74 -6.01
CA PHE A 78 1.86 7.65 -7.06
C PHE A 78 1.26 8.04 -8.40
N THR A 79 2.08 8.59 -9.30
CA THR A 79 1.61 9.11 -10.59
C THR A 79 2.41 8.50 -11.72
N SER A 80 1.73 8.18 -12.81
CA SER A 80 2.35 7.80 -14.08
C SER A 80 2.83 9.02 -14.89
N ALA A 81 2.60 10.25 -14.41
CA ALA A 81 3.00 11.48 -15.09
C ALA A 81 4.51 11.49 -15.39
N GLY A 82 4.86 11.63 -16.67
CA GLY A 82 6.25 11.65 -17.13
C GLY A 82 6.93 10.28 -17.24
N VAL A 83 6.21 9.17 -16.99
CA VAL A 83 6.73 7.80 -17.17
C VAL A 83 6.20 7.24 -18.48
N GLU A 84 7.12 6.86 -19.38
CA GLU A 84 6.77 6.23 -20.66
C GLU A 84 6.05 4.88 -20.47
N TYR A 85 5.30 4.47 -21.48
CA TYR A 85 4.68 3.14 -21.50
C TYR A 85 5.76 2.05 -21.36
N GLY A 86 5.52 1.07 -20.48
CA GLY A 86 6.50 0.04 -20.12
C GLY A 86 7.60 0.53 -19.18
N GLY A 87 7.66 1.82 -18.88
CA GLY A 87 8.56 2.41 -17.89
C GLY A 87 8.17 2.03 -16.46
N LEU A 88 9.14 2.03 -15.55
CA LEU A 88 8.90 1.70 -14.14
C LEU A 88 8.45 2.95 -13.37
N ILE A 89 7.22 2.96 -12.87
CA ILE A 89 6.75 3.96 -11.91
C ILE A 89 7.35 3.62 -10.56
N ARG A 90 8.25 4.48 -10.08
CA ARG A 90 8.80 4.45 -8.73
C ARG A 90 8.14 5.59 -7.95
N THR A 91 7.72 5.33 -6.72
CA THR A 91 7.28 6.28 -5.68
C THR A 91 7.05 7.73 -6.11
N SER A 92 5.85 8.29 -5.85
CA SER A 92 5.70 9.75 -5.92
C SER A 92 6.75 10.44 -5.05
N GLN A 93 7.31 11.51 -5.60
CA GLN A 93 8.27 12.35 -4.90
C GLN A 93 7.56 13.07 -3.75
N GLY A 94 8.14 13.04 -2.55
CA GLY A 94 7.86 14.04 -1.51
C GLY A 94 6.76 13.73 -0.47
N GLN A 95 6.25 12.50 -0.37
CA GLN A 95 5.34 12.15 0.73
C GLN A 95 6.12 11.60 1.93
N GLU A 96 5.84 12.15 3.12
CA GLU A 96 6.39 11.67 4.39
C GLU A 96 5.93 10.22 4.66
N LEU A 97 6.77 9.44 5.35
CA LEU A 97 6.43 8.07 5.73
C LEU A 97 5.30 8.06 6.76
N ALA A 98 4.10 7.67 6.33
CA ALA A 98 2.96 7.48 7.22
C ALA A 98 3.05 6.11 7.89
N TYR A 99 3.54 6.08 9.14
CA TYR A 99 3.51 4.87 9.96
C TYR A 99 2.13 4.66 10.55
N CYS A 100 1.54 3.51 10.26
CA CYS A 100 0.28 3.08 10.81
C CYS A 100 0.53 2.09 11.93
N PRO A 101 0.10 2.34 13.18
CA PRO A 101 0.08 1.30 14.19
C PRO A 101 -0.80 0.16 13.67
N MET A 102 -0.34 -1.06 13.85
CA MET A 102 -1.14 -2.26 13.57
C MET A 102 -1.56 -2.87 14.90
N GLN A 103 -2.63 -3.66 14.91
CA GLN A 103 -3.13 -4.31 16.12
C GLN A 103 -3.56 -5.74 15.84
N GLY A 104 -3.42 -6.56 16.88
CA GLY A 104 -3.77 -7.97 16.84
C GLY A 104 -2.82 -8.82 15.99
N THR A 105 -3.19 -10.08 15.88
CA THR A 105 -2.48 -11.06 15.09
C THR A 105 -3.06 -11.08 13.68
N ASN A 106 -2.27 -10.67 12.69
CA ASN A 106 -2.72 -10.59 11.30
C ASN A 106 -2.04 -11.68 10.48
N LEU A 107 -2.85 -12.46 9.76
CA LEU A 107 -2.36 -13.45 8.80
C LEU A 107 -2.28 -12.89 7.38
N GLU A 108 -3.03 -11.82 7.12
CA GLU A 108 -3.20 -11.26 5.81
C GLU A 108 -3.00 -9.76 5.84
N LEU A 109 -2.52 -9.25 4.72
CA LEU A 109 -2.23 -7.88 4.50
C LEU A 109 -2.92 -7.46 3.20
N PRO A 110 -4.11 -6.87 3.30
CA PRO A 110 -4.85 -6.42 2.13
C PRO A 110 -4.37 -5.04 1.67
N LEU A 111 -4.41 -4.83 0.36
CA LEU A 111 -3.91 -3.65 -0.33
C LEU A 111 -4.90 -3.27 -1.42
N SER A 112 -5.42 -2.04 -1.37
CA SER A 112 -6.38 -1.56 -2.35
C SER A 112 -5.81 -0.38 -3.13
N PHE A 113 -6.00 -0.41 -4.45
CA PHE A 113 -5.64 0.64 -5.38
C PHE A 113 -6.88 1.45 -5.77
N LEU A 114 -6.75 2.77 -5.65
CA LEU A 114 -7.80 3.72 -5.99
C LEU A 114 -7.26 4.79 -6.92
N ASP A 115 -8.15 5.43 -7.66
CA ASP A 115 -7.83 6.61 -8.46
C ASP A 115 -7.77 7.91 -7.63
N GLN A 116 -7.59 9.03 -8.31
CA GLN A 116 -7.55 10.37 -7.73
C GLN A 116 -8.83 10.74 -6.96
N ASN A 117 -9.96 10.10 -7.28
CA ASN A 117 -11.29 10.34 -6.71
C ASN A 117 -11.68 9.30 -5.65
N MET A 118 -10.73 8.45 -5.20
CA MET A 118 -10.98 7.36 -4.25
C MET A 118 -11.88 6.25 -4.81
N ILE A 119 -12.01 6.15 -6.13
CA ILE A 119 -12.78 5.11 -6.78
C ILE A 119 -11.86 3.90 -7.01
N PRO A 120 -12.32 2.66 -6.71
CA PRO A 120 -11.60 1.44 -7.02
C PRO A 120 -11.10 1.42 -8.46
N HIS A 121 -9.77 1.40 -8.63
CA HIS A 121 -9.17 1.37 -9.95
C HIS A 121 -8.41 0.07 -10.15
N GLY A 122 -8.86 -0.69 -11.14
CA GLY A 122 -8.27 -1.98 -11.45
C GLY A 122 -6.86 -1.84 -12.03
N ILE A 123 -5.93 -2.63 -11.51
CA ILE A 123 -4.58 -2.73 -12.08
C ILE A 123 -4.51 -3.98 -12.95
N ILE A 124 -4.19 -3.81 -14.23
CA ILE A 124 -3.97 -4.96 -15.14
C ILE A 124 -2.56 -5.53 -14.98
N ASP A 125 -1.55 -4.70 -14.79
CA ASP A 125 -0.20 -5.19 -14.54
C ASP A 125 -0.08 -5.62 -13.09
N ASN A 126 -0.22 -6.93 -12.89
CA ASN A 126 -0.35 -7.47 -11.56
C ASN A 126 0.99 -7.54 -10.82
N ASN A 127 2.12 -7.27 -11.47
CA ASN A 127 3.42 -7.32 -10.82
C ASN A 127 3.70 -6.01 -10.08
N VAL A 128 3.41 -6.00 -8.80
CA VAL A 128 3.65 -4.85 -7.92
C VAL A 128 4.68 -5.24 -6.86
N CYS A 129 5.77 -4.48 -6.79
CA CYS A 129 6.74 -4.61 -5.71
C CYS A 129 6.51 -3.52 -4.66
N ILE A 130 6.41 -3.93 -3.41
CA ILE A 130 6.17 -3.06 -2.26
C ILE A 130 7.26 -3.27 -1.24
N LEU A 131 7.82 -2.19 -0.71
CA LEU A 131 8.68 -2.22 0.46
C LEU A 131 7.91 -1.74 1.67
N LEU A 132 7.75 -2.60 2.68
CA LEU A 132 7.21 -2.21 3.97
C LEU A 132 8.33 -1.81 4.91
N LEU A 133 8.09 -0.78 5.71
CA LEU A 133 8.94 -0.38 6.81
C LEU A 133 8.22 -0.67 8.11
N ILE A 134 8.80 -1.54 8.93
CA ILE A 134 8.25 -1.97 10.21
C ILE A 134 9.14 -1.41 11.32
N ARG A 135 8.56 -0.74 12.30
CA ARG A 135 9.28 -0.29 13.51
C ARG A 135 8.46 -0.57 14.77
N PRO A 136 9.10 -0.68 15.95
CA PRO A 136 8.38 -0.73 17.21
C PRO A 136 7.54 0.54 17.39
N LYS A 137 6.34 0.41 17.95
CA LYS A 137 5.50 1.56 18.29
C LYS A 137 6.26 2.49 19.23
N GLN A 138 6.24 3.77 18.94
CA GLN A 138 6.70 4.78 19.90
C GLN A 138 5.77 4.75 21.11
N THR A 139 6.31 4.46 22.29
CA THR A 139 5.60 4.63 23.55
C THR A 139 5.33 6.13 23.70
N GLN A 140 4.07 6.55 23.70
CA GLN A 140 3.73 7.90 24.14
C GLN A 140 4.20 8.00 25.60
N GLN A 141 5.23 8.80 25.84
CA GLN A 141 5.63 9.23 27.18
C GLN A 141 4.62 10.26 27.68
#